data_AF-A0A0F9RP09-F1
#
_entry.id   AF-A0A0F9RP09-F1
#
_cell.length_a   1.000
_cell.length_b   1.000
_cell.length_c   1.000
_cell.angle_alpha   90.00
_cell.angle_beta   90.00
_cell.angle_gamma   90.00
#
_symmetry.space_group_name_H-M   'P 1'
#
loop_
_entity.id
_entity.type
_entity.pdbx_description
1 polymer ?
#
loop_
_entity_poly.entity_id
_entity_poly.type
_entity_poly.pdbx_seq_one_letter_code
_entity_poly.pdbx_strand_id
1 'polypeptide(L)' 'MKRGIQGLIFEIRCKKCNKKLGGNLDGKVEIVCPRCGHYNAFNIKVKSVV' A
#
# COMPACT_ATOMS: atom_id res chain seq x y z
N MET A 1 16.21 22.12 -5.96
CA MET A 1 16.80 20.80 -5.61
C MET A 1 15.64 19.82 -5.36
N LYS A 2 15.63 18.67 -6.06
CA LYS A 2 14.74 17.48 -5.94
C LYS A 2 13.25 17.73 -6.27
N ARG A 3 12.83 17.74 -7.55
CA ARG A 3 12.27 16.59 -8.30
C ARG A 3 11.46 15.62 -7.44
N GLY A 4 10.16 15.57 -7.69
CA GLY A 4 9.25 14.58 -7.11
C GLY A 4 7.80 14.89 -7.48
N ILE A 5 7.45 14.71 -8.74
CA ILE A 5 6.07 14.39 -9.15
C ILE A 5 5.63 13.20 -8.30
N GLN A 6 4.92 13.48 -7.21
CA GLN A 6 4.22 12.45 -6.44
C GLN A 6 3.08 11.98 -7.34
N GLY A 7 3.38 11.07 -8.26
CA GLY A 7 2.36 10.14 -8.73
C GLY A 7 1.74 9.55 -7.47
N LEU A 8 0.41 9.55 -7.39
CA LEU A 8 -0.36 8.97 -6.29
C LEU A 8 -0.07 7.46 -6.19
N ILE A 9 1.11 7.11 -5.69
CA ILE A 9 1.48 5.74 -5.37
C ILE A 9 0.83 5.49 -4.02
N PHE A 10 -0.35 4.89 -4.04
CA PHE A 10 -1.03 4.43 -2.84
C PHE A 10 -0.12 3.42 -2.14
N GLU A 11 0.62 3.89 -1.14
CA GLU A 11 1.45 3.04 -0.30
C GLU A 11 0.56 2.33 0.73
N ILE A 12 0.61 1.01 0.74
CA ILE A 12 -0.05 0.24 1.78
C ILE A 12 0.89 0.04 2.96
N ARG A 13 0.37 0.38 4.15
CA ARG A 13 1.08 0.24 5.41
C ARG A 13 0.32 -0.67 6.34
N CYS A 14 1.05 -1.42 7.15
CA CYS A 14 0.45 -2.27 8.17
C CYS A 14 -0.37 -1.43 9.15
N LYS A 15 -1.62 -1.83 9.41
CA LYS A 15 -2.54 -1.14 10.34
C LYS A 15 -2.03 -1.11 11.78
N LYS A 16 -1.15 -2.04 12.15
CA LYS A 16 -0.65 -2.19 13.53
C LYS A 16 0.69 -1.49 13.77
N CYS A 17 1.68 -1.72 12.91
CA CYS A 17 3.06 -1.25 13.14
C CYS A 17 3.51 -0.18 12.15
N ASN A 18 2.61 0.29 11.27
CA ASN A 18 2.87 1.29 10.23
C ASN A 18 4.01 0.93 9.24
N LYS A 19 4.51 -0.31 9.27
CA LYS A 19 5.52 -0.81 8.35
C LYS A 19 4.97 -0.78 6.92
N LYS A 20 5.75 -0.25 5.97
CA LYS A 20 5.43 -0.31 4.53
C LYS A 20 5.35 -1.76 4.10
N LEU A 21 4.21 -2.14 3.53
CA LEU A 21 3.93 -3.48 3.03
C LEU A 21 4.04 -3.54 1.50
N GLY A 22 3.83 -2.42 0.82
CA GLY A 22 3.87 -2.33 -0.64
C GLY A 22 3.38 -0.98 -1.15
N GLY A 23 3.24 -0.84 -2.46
CA GLY A 23 2.62 0.31 -3.11
C GLY A 23 2.25 -0.02 -4.55
N ASN A 24 1.28 0.71 -5.10
CA ASN A 24 0.78 0.51 -6.46
C ASN A 24 0.17 -0.89 -6.70
N LEU A 25 -0.71 -1.31 -5.80
CA LEU A 25 -1.44 -2.57 -5.90
C LEU A 25 -2.87 -2.29 -6.32
N ASP A 26 -3.39 -3.12 -7.21
CA ASP A 26 -4.79 -3.13 -7.63
C ASP A 26 -5.51 -4.36 -7.06
N GLY A 27 -6.78 -4.19 -6.73
CA GLY A 27 -7.66 -5.26 -6.26
C GLY A 27 -7.55 -5.58 -4.76
N LYS A 28 -7.89 -6.83 -4.42
CA LYS A 28 -7.89 -7.34 -3.05
C LYS A 28 -6.48 -7.82 -2.69
N VAL A 29 -5.81 -7.11 -1.79
CA VAL A 29 -4.48 -7.44 -1.29
C VAL A 29 -4.61 -8.00 0.12
N GLU A 30 -4.12 -9.22 0.31
CA GLU A 30 -4.07 -9.88 1.60
C GLU A 30 -2.60 -10.17 1.94
N ILE A 31 -2.07 -9.50 2.96
CA ILE A 31 -0.65 -9.54 3.32
C ILE A 31 -0.47 -9.62 4.84
N VAL A 32 0.32 -10.61 5.27
CA VAL A 32 0.76 -10.72 6.66
C VAL A 32 1.96 -9.80 6.86
N CYS A 33 1.91 -8.97 7.90
CA CYS A 33 3.04 -8.10 8.21
C CYS A 33 4.22 -8.92 8.76
N PRO A 34 5.40 -8.89 8.11
CA PRO A 34 6.55 -9.68 8.56
C PRO A 34 7.14 -9.18 9.89
N ARG A 35 6.78 -7.97 10.34
CA ARG A 35 7.29 -7.38 11.58
C ARG A 35 6.46 -7.74 12.81
N CYS A 36 5.13 -7.71 12.69
CA CYS A 36 4.23 -7.89 13.83
C CYS A 36 3.28 -9.08 13.69
N GLY A 37 3.38 -9.84 12.59
CA GLY A 37 2.51 -10.98 12.29
C GLY A 37 1.05 -10.61 12.02
N HIS A 38 0.69 -9.32 12.00
CA HIS A 38 -0.69 -8.89 11.82
C HIS A 38 -1.15 -9.12 10.38
N TYR A 39 -2.30 -9.76 10.21
CA TYR A 39 -2.95 -9.93 8.92
C TYR A 39 -3.55 -8.61 8.46
N ASN A 40 -3.22 -8.17 7.25
CA ASN A 40 -3.79 -6.96 6.66
C ASN A 40 -4.49 -7.32 5.35
N ALA A 41 -5.79 -7.08 5.30
CA ALA A 41 -6.57 -7.11 4.07
C ALA A 41 -6.87 -5.68 3.62
N PHE A 42 -6.47 -5.34 2.41
CA PHE A 42 -6.76 -4.07 1.75
C PHE A 42 -7.58 -4.37 0.49
N ASN A 43 -8.63 -3.59 0.25
CA ASN A 43 -9.37 -3.62 -0.99
C ASN A 43 -9.11 -2.30 -1.70
N ILE A 44 -8.12 -2.30 -2.61
CA ILE A 44 -7.67 -1.09 -3.31
C ILE A 44 -8.36 -1.09 -4.65
N LYS A 45 -9.18 -0.07 -4.90
CA LYS A 45 -9.72 0.20 -6.23
C LYS A 45 -8.88 1.31 -6.83
N VAL A 46 -7.88 0.96 -7.65
CA VAL A 46 -7.26 2.01 -8.47
C VAL A 46 -8.29 2.39 -9.54
N LYS A 47 -8.75 3.63 -9.51
CA LYS A 47 -9.42 4.19 -10.70
C LYS A 47 -8.30 4.37 -11.71
N SER A 48 -8.20 3.49 -12.69
CA SER A 48 -7.45 3.78 -13.90
C SER A 48 -8.03 5.07 -14.46
N VAL A 49 -7.30 6.17 -14.28
CA VAL A 49 -7.57 7.40 -15.01
C VAL A 49 -7.08 7.11 -16.43
N VAL A 50 -8.00 6.64 -17.27
CA VAL A 50 -7.84 6.57 -18.73
C VAL A 50 -7.72 7.97 -19.30
#